data_AF-A0A7X4XLB4-F1
#
_entry.id   AF-A0A7X4XLB4-F1
#
_cell.length_a   1.000
_cell.length_b   1.000
_cell.length_c   1.000
_cell.angle_alpha   90.00
_cell.angle_beta   90.00
_cell.angle_gamma   90.00
#
_symmetry.space_group_name_H-M   'P 1'
#
loop_
_entity.id
_entity.type
_entity.pdbx_description
1 polymer ?
#
loop_
_entity_poly.entity_id
_entity_poly.type
_entity_poly.pdbx_seq_one_letter_code
_entity_poly.pdbx_strand_id
1 'polypeptide(L)'
;MLIRTEAPADILAVDRLLKSVFDTEREANLVMKLRENGRRTLSLVACDDEGDIVGYALFSPVMLNGEDLNWQGLAPLAVETNYRCQGIGAQLVNEGLSSLGELGYPACVVLGAPNYYQRFGFRVAKSHGFHCPWPEVESAFQVVELWEDAFAGRQGLIEYCDEFSQ
;
A
#
# COMPACT_ATOMS: atom_id res chain seq x y z
N MET A 1 14.89 -15.64 -0.92
CA MET A 1 13.90 -14.53 -0.89
C MET A 1 14.30 -13.49 0.15
N LEU A 2 14.57 -12.27 -0.28
CA LEU A 2 14.93 -11.13 0.57
C LEU A 2 13.88 -10.01 0.41
N ILE A 3 13.37 -9.47 1.52
CA ILE A 3 12.57 -8.25 1.51
C ILE A 3 13.41 -7.11 2.06
N ARG A 4 13.39 -5.97 1.37
CA ARG A 4 14.13 -4.77 1.76
C ARG A 4 13.45 -3.51 1.24
N THR A 5 13.83 -2.37 1.80
CA THR A 5 13.47 -1.06 1.25
C THR A 5 13.97 -0.91 -0.19
N GLU A 6 13.15 -0.29 -1.03
CA GLU A 6 13.51 0.10 -2.38
C GLU A 6 14.73 1.05 -2.37
N ALA A 7 15.71 0.77 -3.23
CA ALA A 7 16.83 1.64 -3.55
C ALA A 7 16.61 2.32 -4.92
N PRO A 8 17.27 3.46 -5.21
CA PRO A 8 17.16 4.14 -6.50
C PRO A 8 17.50 3.25 -7.72
N ALA A 9 18.38 2.26 -7.54
CA ALA A 9 18.74 1.30 -8.60
C ALA A 9 17.58 0.37 -8.99
N ASP A 10 16.57 0.21 -8.13
CA ASP A 10 15.43 -0.69 -8.36
C ASP A 10 14.36 -0.07 -9.26
N ILE A 11 14.37 1.24 -9.49
CA ILE A 11 13.29 1.99 -10.14
C ILE A 11 12.85 1.36 -11.47
N LEU A 12 13.82 1.01 -12.34
CA LEU A 12 13.53 0.41 -13.65
C LEU A 12 13.09 -1.05 -13.56
N ALA A 13 13.53 -1.79 -12.54
CA ALA A 13 13.08 -3.17 -12.32
C ALA A 13 11.65 -3.19 -11.76
N VAL A 14 11.32 -2.28 -10.83
CA VAL A 14 9.96 -2.09 -10.32
C VAL A 14 9.01 -1.65 -11.43
N ASP A 15 9.39 -0.69 -12.28
CA ASP A 15 8.57 -0.27 -13.43
C ASP A 15 8.21 -1.45 -14.35
N ARG A 16 9.21 -2.28 -14.68
CA ARG A 16 9.00 -3.49 -15.50
C ARG A 16 8.10 -4.52 -14.81
N LEU A 17 8.27 -4.73 -13.51
CA LEU A 17 7.42 -5.63 -12.72
C LEU A 17 5.96 -5.16 -12.72
N LEU A 18 5.72 -3.87 -12.48
CA LEU A 18 4.36 -3.33 -12.44
C LEU A 18 3.67 -3.47 -13.80
N LYS A 19 4.38 -3.17 -14.89
CA LYS A 19 3.86 -3.35 -16.26
C LYS A 19 3.62 -4.81 -16.65
N SER A 20 4.27 -5.77 -16.00
CA SER A 20 4.05 -7.20 -16.26
C SER A 20 2.93 -7.81 -15.40
N VAL A 21 2.64 -7.20 -14.26
CA VAL A 21 1.66 -7.71 -13.27
C VAL A 21 0.26 -7.17 -13.48
N PHE A 22 0.13 -5.90 -13.88
CA PHE A 22 -1.14 -5.21 -14.07
C PHE A 22 -1.53 -5.11 -15.55
N ASP A 23 -2.84 -5.02 -15.82
CA ASP A 23 -3.38 -4.99 -17.20
C ASP A 23 -3.04 -3.68 -17.95
N THR A 24 -2.69 -2.62 -17.22
CA THR A 24 -2.36 -1.31 -17.78
C THR A 24 -1.10 -0.76 -17.13
N GLU A 25 -0.51 0.28 -17.73
CA GLU A 25 0.65 0.97 -17.15
C GLU A 25 0.28 1.92 -15.99
N ARG A 26 -0.99 1.98 -15.59
CA ARG A 26 -1.49 2.94 -14.58
C ARG A 26 -0.71 2.84 -13.28
N GLU A 27 -0.47 1.65 -12.76
CA GLU A 27 0.25 1.43 -11.50
C GLU A 27 1.72 1.82 -11.62
N ALA A 28 2.38 1.51 -12.74
CA ALA A 28 3.75 1.93 -12.99
C ALA A 28 3.88 3.46 -13.04
N ASN A 29 2.98 4.13 -13.78
CA ASN A 29 2.93 5.58 -13.88
C ASN A 29 2.59 6.26 -12.55
N LEU A 30 1.66 5.69 -11.77
CA LEU A 30 1.32 6.13 -10.42
C LEU A 30 2.56 6.13 -9.53
N VAL A 31 3.28 5.00 -9.49
CA VAL A 31 4.48 4.85 -8.66
C VAL A 31 5.56 5.85 -9.04
N MET A 32 5.76 6.12 -10.33
CA MET A 32 6.69 7.15 -10.79
C MET A 32 6.28 8.56 -10.32
N LYS A 33 5.01 8.95 -10.48
CA LYS A 33 4.49 10.25 -10.02
C LYS A 33 4.63 10.42 -8.51
N LEU A 34 4.32 9.38 -7.73
CA LEU A 34 4.47 9.41 -6.27
C LEU A 34 5.93 9.64 -5.85
N ARG A 35 6.90 9.05 -6.57
CA ARG A 35 8.33 9.30 -6.34
C ARG A 35 8.71 10.74 -6.69
N GLU A 36 8.32 11.20 -7.88
CA GLU A 36 8.65 12.54 -8.38
C GLU A 36 8.10 13.65 -7.48
N ASN A 37 6.90 13.45 -6.93
CA ASN A 37 6.24 14.43 -6.06
C ASN A 37 6.57 14.24 -4.57
N GLY A 38 7.48 13.32 -4.22
CA GLY A 38 7.88 13.07 -2.82
C GLY A 38 6.77 12.49 -1.94
N ARG A 39 5.73 11.87 -2.54
CA ARG A 39 4.59 11.25 -1.86
C ARG A 39 4.76 9.74 -1.65
N ARG A 40 6.00 9.25 -1.70
CA ARG A 40 6.37 7.86 -1.37
C ARG A 40 6.97 7.81 0.03
N THR A 41 6.17 7.37 0.99
CA THR A 41 6.59 7.20 2.40
C THR A 41 7.51 6.00 2.58
N LEU A 42 7.05 4.83 2.13
CA LEU A 42 7.78 3.57 2.20
C LEU A 42 7.51 2.78 0.93
N SER A 43 8.52 2.07 0.46
CA SER A 43 8.34 1.07 -0.60
C SER A 43 9.30 -0.08 -0.37
N LEU A 44 8.78 -1.29 -0.53
CA LEU A 44 9.51 -2.53 -0.31
C LEU A 44 9.59 -3.31 -1.61
N VAL A 45 10.72 -3.97 -1.82
CA VAL A 45 10.95 -4.92 -2.90
C VAL A 45 11.18 -6.30 -2.31
N ALA A 46 10.65 -7.32 -2.98
CA ALA A 46 11.00 -8.71 -2.75
C ALA A 46 11.94 -9.17 -3.86
N CYS A 47 13.12 -9.64 -3.48
CA CYS A 47 14.14 -10.15 -4.38
C CYS A 47 14.27 -11.67 -4.25
N ASP A 48 14.35 -12.36 -5.38
CA ASP A 48 14.71 -13.79 -5.39
C ASP A 48 16.20 -14.01 -5.07
N ASP A 49 16.66 -15.26 -5.18
CA ASP A 49 18.02 -15.63 -4.81
C ASP A 49 19.07 -15.19 -5.87
N GLU A 50 18.63 -14.83 -7.09
CA GLU A 50 19.47 -14.25 -8.14
C GLU A 50 19.54 -12.72 -8.04
N GLY A 51 18.66 -12.12 -7.22
CA GLY A 51 18.58 -10.68 -6.96
C GLY A 51 17.53 -9.97 -7.81
N ASP A 52 16.75 -10.69 -8.59
CA ASP A 52 15.68 -10.12 -9.42
C ASP A 52 14.50 -9.69 -8.55
N ILE A 53 13.89 -8.56 -8.90
CA ILE A 53 12.74 -8.01 -8.18
C ILE A 53 11.47 -8.70 -8.66
N VAL A 54 10.91 -9.53 -7.79
CA VAL A 54 9.74 -10.37 -8.08
C VAL A 54 8.50 -9.93 -7.30
N GLY A 55 8.63 -8.93 -6.43
CA GLY A 55 7.52 -8.33 -5.70
C GLY A 55 7.78 -6.89 -5.29
N TYR A 56 6.70 -6.14 -5.11
CA TYR A 56 6.74 -4.72 -4.76
C TYR A 56 5.53 -4.31 -3.92
N ALA A 57 5.74 -3.43 -2.95
CA ALA A 57 4.68 -2.76 -2.20
C ALA A 57 5.06 -1.28 -2.00
N LEU A 58 4.10 -0.37 -2.17
CA LEU A 58 4.29 1.06 -1.88
C LEU A 58 3.24 1.56 -0.89
N PHE A 59 3.69 2.45 -0.01
CA PHE A 59 2.89 3.16 0.97
C PHE A 59 3.05 4.67 0.75
N SER A 60 1.94 5.39 0.64
CA SER A 60 1.87 6.83 0.41
C SER A 60 0.91 7.52 1.40
N PRO A 61 1.09 8.82 1.70
CA PRO A 61 0.21 9.51 2.64
C PRO A 61 -1.27 9.51 2.20
N VAL A 62 -2.17 9.46 3.18
CA VAL A 62 -3.60 9.73 3.01
C VAL A 62 -4.06 10.78 4.01
N MET A 63 -5.12 11.53 3.67
CA MET A 63 -5.70 12.54 4.54
C MET A 63 -7.05 12.07 5.09
N LEU A 64 -7.38 12.43 6.33
CA LEU A 64 -8.71 12.23 6.91
C LEU A 64 -9.43 13.58 7.00
N ASN A 65 -10.53 13.75 6.27
CA ASN A 65 -11.26 15.02 6.16
C ASN A 65 -10.35 16.21 5.79
N GLY A 66 -9.35 15.97 4.93
CA GLY A 66 -8.33 16.95 4.56
C GLY A 66 -7.24 17.22 5.61
N GLU A 67 -7.24 16.52 6.74
CA GLU A 67 -6.19 16.60 7.77
C GLU A 67 -5.14 15.50 7.57
N ASP A 68 -3.86 15.86 7.64
CA ASP A 68 -2.75 14.91 7.65
C ASP A 68 -2.54 14.36 9.06
N LEU A 69 -3.00 13.12 9.28
CA LEU A 69 -2.82 12.38 10.52
C LEU A 69 -1.64 11.40 10.47
N ASN A 70 -0.76 11.53 9.47
CA ASN A 70 0.31 10.59 9.15
C ASN A 70 -0.20 9.18 8.80
N TRP A 71 -1.43 9.05 8.29
CA TRP A 71 -1.94 7.75 7.85
C TRP A 71 -1.39 7.39 6.48
N GLN A 72 -1.22 6.10 6.20
CA GLN A 72 -0.64 5.63 4.94
C GLN A 72 -1.61 4.75 4.17
N GLY A 73 -1.60 4.85 2.84
CA GLY A 73 -2.33 3.96 1.95
C GLY A 73 -1.38 2.98 1.27
N LEU A 74 -1.70 1.69 1.32
CA LEU A 74 -1.00 0.63 0.59
C LEU A 74 -1.52 0.56 -0.85
N ALA A 75 -0.72 1.01 -1.82
CA ALA A 75 -0.93 0.75 -3.23
C ALA A 75 0.28 1.20 -4.09
N PRO A 76 0.69 0.42 -5.10
CA PRO A 76 0.23 -0.92 -5.43
C PRO A 76 0.88 -2.01 -4.54
N LEU A 77 0.32 -3.21 -4.58
CA LEU A 77 0.95 -4.45 -4.15
C LEU A 77 1.05 -5.38 -5.36
N ALA A 78 2.27 -5.78 -5.72
CA ALA A 78 2.56 -6.59 -6.89
C ALA A 78 3.43 -7.79 -6.54
N VAL A 79 3.11 -8.95 -7.13
CA VAL A 79 3.96 -10.14 -7.13
C VAL A 79 3.91 -10.73 -8.52
N GLU A 80 5.09 -10.98 -9.09
CA GLU A 80 5.25 -11.62 -10.39
C GLU A 80 4.49 -12.94 -10.43
N THR A 81 3.82 -13.22 -11.54
CA THR A 81 2.90 -14.36 -11.69
C THR A 81 3.52 -15.70 -11.31
N ASN A 82 4.77 -15.96 -11.71
CA ASN A 82 5.48 -17.22 -11.39
C ASN A 82 5.81 -17.37 -9.90
N TYR A 83 5.77 -16.27 -9.15
CA TYR A 83 6.10 -16.20 -7.74
C TYR A 83 4.86 -16.08 -6.83
N ARG A 84 3.65 -16.06 -7.42
CA ARG A 84 2.39 -16.02 -6.65
C ARG A 84 2.15 -17.31 -5.88
N CYS A 85 1.29 -17.23 -4.87
CA CYS A 85 0.94 -18.34 -3.96
C CYS A 85 2.11 -18.88 -3.11
N GLN A 86 3.26 -18.22 -3.10
CA GLN A 86 4.43 -18.57 -2.26
C GLN A 86 4.51 -17.73 -0.97
N GLY A 87 3.50 -16.90 -0.69
CA GLY A 87 3.45 -16.05 0.51
C GLY A 87 4.17 -14.70 0.39
N ILE A 88 4.82 -14.39 -0.72
CA ILE A 88 5.60 -13.15 -0.90
C ILE A 88 4.76 -11.89 -0.65
N GLY A 89 3.56 -11.80 -1.22
CA GLY A 89 2.68 -10.65 -1.01
C GLY A 89 2.28 -10.48 0.46
N ALA A 90 2.11 -11.59 1.20
CA ALA A 90 1.83 -11.54 2.63
C ALA A 90 3.04 -11.04 3.43
N GLN A 91 4.24 -11.47 3.07
CA GLN A 91 5.47 -10.98 3.70
C GLN A 91 5.68 -9.48 3.43
N LEU A 92 5.44 -9.00 2.20
CA LEU A 92 5.52 -7.58 1.85
C LEU A 92 4.55 -6.72 2.67
N VAL A 93 3.30 -7.18 2.84
CA VAL A 93 2.32 -6.46 3.66
C VAL A 93 2.75 -6.44 5.12
N ASN A 94 3.11 -7.59 5.70
CA ASN A 94 3.52 -7.66 7.10
C ASN A 94 4.75 -6.81 7.40
N GLU A 95 5.78 -6.89 6.56
CA GLU A 95 7.00 -6.09 6.70
C GLU A 95 6.69 -4.60 6.56
N GLY A 96 5.83 -4.23 5.62
CA GLY A 96 5.40 -2.86 5.42
C GLY A 96 4.64 -2.29 6.62
N LEU A 97 3.67 -3.02 7.15
CA LEU A 97 2.92 -2.61 8.35
C LEU A 97 3.83 -2.51 9.59
N SER A 98 4.76 -3.46 9.77
CA SER A 98 5.75 -3.42 10.86
C SER A 98 6.64 -2.19 10.76
N SER A 99 7.23 -1.98 9.57
CA SER A 99 8.06 -0.80 9.28
C SER A 99 7.31 0.51 9.51
N LEU A 100 6.05 0.60 9.06
CA LEU A 100 5.22 1.78 9.28
C LEU A 100 4.98 2.04 10.78
N GLY A 101 4.68 1.00 11.55
CA GLY A 101 4.50 1.10 13.00
C GLY A 101 5.78 1.56 13.71
N GLU A 102 6.95 1.05 13.31
CA GLU A 102 8.26 1.45 13.85
C GLU A 102 8.63 2.90 13.51
N LEU A 103 8.24 3.37 12.32
CA LEU A 103 8.46 4.75 11.86
C LEU A 103 7.46 5.74 12.46
N GLY A 104 6.46 5.26 13.20
CA GLY A 104 5.49 6.08 13.91
C GLY A 104 4.25 6.48 13.11
N TYR A 105 3.93 5.73 12.05
CA TYR A 105 2.70 5.92 11.31
C TYR A 105 1.56 5.15 12.02
N PRO A 106 0.48 5.82 12.44
CA PRO A 106 -0.49 5.23 13.37
C PRO A 106 -1.51 4.29 12.71
N ALA A 107 -1.74 4.41 11.40
CA ALA A 107 -2.71 3.58 10.69
C ALA A 107 -2.37 3.43 9.21
N CYS A 108 -2.91 2.35 8.62
CA CYS A 108 -2.81 2.08 7.19
C CYS A 108 -4.18 1.76 6.59
N VAL A 109 -4.43 2.22 5.35
CA VAL A 109 -5.60 1.88 4.55
C VAL A 109 -5.22 1.11 3.30
N VAL A 110 -6.16 0.35 2.76
CA VAL A 110 -6.01 -0.37 1.49
C VAL A 110 -7.33 -0.48 0.77
N LEU A 111 -7.30 -0.43 -0.56
CA LEU A 111 -8.43 -0.77 -1.41
C LEU A 111 -8.16 -2.11 -2.11
N GLY A 112 -8.91 -3.16 -1.76
CA GLY A 112 -8.75 -4.45 -2.42
C GLY A 112 -9.53 -5.59 -1.75
N ALA A 113 -9.24 -6.83 -2.17
CA ALA A 113 -10.03 -8.00 -1.77
C ALA A 113 -10.07 -8.21 -0.25
N PRO A 114 -11.24 -8.11 0.43
CA PRO A 114 -11.33 -8.22 1.88
C PRO A 114 -10.74 -9.50 2.47
N ASN A 115 -11.03 -10.65 1.84
CA ASN A 115 -10.52 -11.95 2.30
C ASN A 115 -8.97 -12.02 2.27
N TYR A 116 -8.32 -11.25 1.40
CA TYR A 116 -6.86 -11.20 1.33
C TYR A 116 -6.26 -10.32 2.41
N TYR A 117 -6.86 -9.15 2.70
CA TYR A 117 -6.26 -8.17 3.61
C TYR A 117 -6.64 -8.38 5.07
N GLN A 118 -7.81 -8.95 5.37
CA GLN A 118 -8.28 -9.17 6.74
C GLN A 118 -7.37 -10.04 7.60
N ARG A 119 -6.56 -10.91 6.99
CA ARG A 119 -5.55 -11.72 7.69
C ARG A 119 -4.37 -10.94 8.23
N PHE A 120 -4.19 -9.69 7.80
CA PHE A 120 -3.16 -8.77 8.31
C PHE A 120 -3.72 -7.75 9.31
N GLY A 121 -4.93 -7.99 9.84
CA GLY A 121 -5.58 -7.08 10.79
C GLY A 121 -6.48 -6.02 10.16
N PHE A 122 -6.45 -5.85 8.83
CA PHE A 122 -7.37 -4.94 8.15
C PHE A 122 -8.84 -5.29 8.42
N ARG A 123 -9.67 -4.27 8.51
CA ARG A 123 -11.13 -4.33 8.67
C ARG A 123 -11.78 -3.39 7.68
N VAL A 124 -13.02 -3.67 7.29
CA VAL A 124 -13.78 -2.79 6.38
C VAL A 124 -13.89 -1.40 7.03
N ALA A 125 -13.40 -0.37 6.34
CA ALA A 125 -13.26 0.98 6.87
C ALA A 125 -14.60 1.56 7.34
N LYS A 126 -15.68 1.25 6.62
CA LYS A 126 -17.05 1.65 6.95
C LYS A 126 -17.51 1.22 8.34
N SER A 127 -17.02 0.07 8.84
CA SER A 127 -17.37 -0.40 10.19
C SER A 127 -16.79 0.47 11.31
N HIS A 128 -15.81 1.31 10.99
CA HIS A 128 -15.19 2.29 11.88
C HIS A 128 -15.60 3.75 11.55
N GLY A 129 -16.59 3.95 10.67
CA GLY A 129 -17.04 5.29 10.26
C GLY A 129 -16.10 5.98 9.26
N PHE A 130 -15.21 5.24 8.60
CA PHE A 130 -14.34 5.76 7.55
C PHE A 130 -14.86 5.40 6.16
N HIS A 131 -14.69 6.34 5.23
CA HIS A 131 -15.17 6.24 3.84
C HIS A 131 -14.02 6.53 2.86
N CYS A 132 -14.14 6.06 1.63
CA CYS A 132 -13.29 6.47 0.50
C CYS A 132 -14.09 7.33 -0.49
N PRO A 133 -13.44 8.12 -1.36
CA PRO A 133 -14.12 8.97 -2.33
C PRO A 133 -14.85 8.19 -3.45
N TRP A 134 -14.70 6.86 -3.50
CA TRP A 134 -15.27 5.98 -4.53
C TRP A 134 -16.36 5.06 -3.94
N PRO A 135 -17.65 5.43 -4.02
CA PRO A 135 -18.74 4.66 -3.42
C PRO A 135 -18.88 3.23 -3.93
N GLU A 136 -18.52 3.00 -5.20
CA GLU A 136 -18.62 1.70 -5.88
C GLU A 136 -17.70 0.62 -5.30
N VAL A 137 -16.64 1.02 -4.61
CA VAL A 137 -15.61 0.13 -4.03
C VAL A 137 -15.51 0.25 -2.51
N GLU A 138 -16.48 0.93 -1.87
CA GLU A 138 -16.49 1.17 -0.42
C GLU A 138 -16.42 -0.13 0.41
N SER A 139 -17.00 -1.22 -0.09
CA SER A 139 -16.96 -2.54 0.56
C SER A 139 -15.57 -3.22 0.54
N ALA A 140 -14.70 -2.79 -0.39
CA ALA A 140 -13.33 -3.25 -0.52
C ALA A 140 -12.32 -2.34 0.18
N PHE A 141 -12.76 -1.16 0.64
CA PHE A 141 -11.92 -0.21 1.37
C PHE A 141 -11.78 -0.62 2.83
N GLN A 142 -10.53 -0.75 3.27
CA GLN A 142 -10.19 -1.34 4.55
C GLN A 142 -9.13 -0.50 5.27
N VAL A 143 -9.11 -0.59 6.59
CA VAL A 143 -8.22 0.15 7.49
C VAL A 143 -7.65 -0.80 8.56
N VAL A 144 -6.44 -0.53 9.03
CA VAL A 144 -5.78 -1.20 10.15
C VAL A 144 -5.10 -0.17 11.05
N GLU A 145 -5.26 -0.33 12.37
CA GLU A 145 -4.47 0.43 13.37
C GLU A 145 -3.10 -0.21 13.49
N LEU A 146 -2.05 0.62 13.48
CA LEU A 146 -0.68 0.21 13.78
C LEU A 146 -0.31 0.56 15.22
N TRP A 147 -0.90 1.63 15.74
CA TRP A 147 -0.75 2.09 17.13
C TRP A 147 -2.10 2.05 17.85
N GLU A 148 -2.07 1.90 19.18
CA GLU A 148 -3.28 1.90 20.01
C GLU A 148 -4.04 3.23 19.88
N ASP A 149 -5.37 3.14 19.83
CA ASP A 149 -6.29 4.28 19.76
C ASP A 149 -6.08 5.22 18.55
N ALA A 150 -5.47 4.72 17.47
CA ALA A 150 -5.29 5.48 16.23
C ALA A 150 -6.63 5.97 15.64
N PHE A 151 -7.74 5.27 15.86
CA PHE A 151 -9.07 5.67 15.40
C PHE A 151 -9.88 6.48 16.42
N ALA A 152 -9.41 6.63 17.67
CA ALA A 152 -10.22 7.19 18.75
C ALA A 152 -10.74 8.61 18.43
N GLY A 153 -12.07 8.76 18.43
CA GLY A 153 -12.76 10.02 18.14
C GLY A 153 -12.71 10.46 16.67
N ARG A 154 -12.25 9.61 15.75
CA ARG A 154 -12.07 9.91 14.33
C ARG A 154 -13.06 9.17 13.46
N GLN A 155 -13.56 9.84 12.43
CA GLN A 155 -14.46 9.31 11.41
C GLN A 155 -14.43 10.23 10.19
N GLY A 156 -14.88 9.74 9.04
CA GLY A 156 -15.07 10.57 7.84
C GLY A 156 -14.34 10.06 6.60
N LEU A 157 -14.06 10.98 5.68
CA LEU A 157 -13.53 10.67 4.35
C LEU A 157 -12.00 10.53 4.41
N ILE A 158 -11.49 9.40 3.93
CA ILE A 158 -10.06 9.18 3.73
C ILE A 158 -9.75 9.35 2.25
N GLU A 159 -8.84 10.27 1.96
CA GLU A 159 -8.45 10.65 0.60
C GLU A 159 -6.99 10.26 0.36
N TYR A 160 -6.76 9.51 -0.72
CA TYR A 160 -5.43 9.36 -1.27
C TYR A 160 -4.99 10.66 -1.92
N CYS A 161 -3.68 10.80 -2.11
CA CYS A 161 -3.12 11.92 -2.83
C CYS A 161 -3.56 11.96 -4.31
N ASP A 162 -3.51 13.14 -4.93
CA ASP A 162 -4.10 13.42 -6.25
C ASP A 162 -3.61 12.51 -7.38
N GLU A 163 -2.44 11.89 -7.25
CA GLU A 163 -1.89 10.94 -8.21
C GLU A 163 -2.81 9.72 -8.42
N PHE A 164 -3.64 9.37 -7.43
CA PHE A 164 -4.59 8.26 -7.50
C PHE A 164 -5.86 8.59 -8.29
N SER A 165 -6.13 9.88 -8.54
CA SER A 165 -7.31 10.39 -9.22
C SER A 165 -7.11 10.62 -10.73
N GLN A 166 -5.95 10.22 -11.26
CA GLN A 166 -5.55 10.43 -12.66
C GLN A 166 -5.75 9.19 -13.54
#